data_AF-A0AAW6LT60-F1
#
_entry.id   AF-A0AAW6LT60-F1
#
_cell.length_a   1.000
_cell.length_b   1.000
_cell.length_c   1.000
_cell.angle_alpha   90.00
_cell.angle_beta   90.00
_cell.angle_gamma   90.00
#
_symmetry.space_group_name_H-M   'P 1'
#
loop_
_entity.id
_entity.type
_entity.pdbx_description
1 polymer ?
#
loop_
_entity_poly.entity_id
_entity_poly.type
_entity_poly.pdbx_seq_one_letter_code
_entity_poly.pdbx_strand_id
1 'polypeptide(L)'
;MAQTWSREELVSELDSAYSKLEALLDGVAEADAFDAVAVDAWTVHDVLAVRVWWAEAVAEWIGAGLRDEAPQTPAAGYKWTQTPALNQSVVDASIDIPAQELRDRLGAAVAILRNYIETLDDDQLLSVGVFSWTRTWPVSRWIAVNTITQYASLSKMIRRVLKSNNQL
;
A
#
# COMPACT_ATOMS: atom_id res chain seq x y z
N MET A 1 -16.00 11.25 -11.63
CA MET A 1 -16.12 11.86 -10.29
C MET A 1 -15.14 11.14 -9.38
N ALA A 2 -14.46 11.83 -8.47
CA ALA A 2 -13.61 11.16 -7.50
C ALA A 2 -14.50 10.26 -6.64
N GLN A 3 -14.11 9.00 -6.44
CA GLN A 3 -14.81 8.11 -5.52
C GLN A 3 -14.73 8.72 -4.12
N THR A 4 -15.90 9.01 -3.55
CA THR A 4 -16.06 9.33 -2.13
C THR A 4 -16.22 8.02 -1.39
N TRP A 5 -15.55 7.87 -0.25
CA TRP A 5 -15.61 6.68 0.58
C TRP A 5 -16.40 6.99 1.84
N SER A 6 -17.39 6.17 2.20
CA SER A 6 -17.86 6.13 3.60
C SER A 6 -16.82 5.40 4.46
N ARG A 7 -16.90 5.57 5.79
CA ARG A 7 -16.04 4.85 6.74
C ARG A 7 -16.24 3.34 6.62
N GLU A 8 -17.49 2.91 6.55
CA GLU A 8 -17.90 1.51 6.43
C GLU A 8 -17.41 0.90 5.12
N GLU A 9 -17.54 1.63 4.01
CA GLU A 9 -17.00 1.20 2.70
C GLU A 9 -15.49 1.07 2.75
N LEU A 10 -14.79 2.03 3.35
CA LEU A 10 -13.34 2.03 3.42
C LEU A 10 -12.81 0.86 4.26
N VAL A 11 -13.45 0.58 5.41
CA VAL A 11 -13.15 -0.60 6.24
C VAL A 11 -13.36 -1.88 5.45
N SER A 12 -14.56 -2.07 4.89
CA SER A 12 -14.96 -3.29 4.20
C SER A 12 -14.04 -3.59 3.00
N GLU A 13 -13.73 -2.58 2.20
CA GLU A 13 -12.89 -2.75 1.02
C GLU A 13 -11.41 -2.92 1.37
N LEU A 14 -10.90 -2.26 2.42
CA LEU A 14 -9.53 -2.48 2.90
C LEU A 14 -9.33 -3.93 3.35
N ASP A 15 -10.23 -4.43 4.19
CA ASP A 15 -10.17 -5.81 4.68
C ASP A 15 -10.25 -6.80 3.53
N SER A 16 -11.28 -6.64 2.68
CA SER A 16 -11.51 -7.49 1.52
C SER A 16 -10.32 -7.52 0.58
N ALA A 17 -9.70 -6.37 0.29
CA ALA A 17 -8.53 -6.30 -0.57
C ALA A 17 -7.29 -6.92 0.07
N TYR A 18 -7.06 -6.69 1.37
CA TYR A 18 -5.92 -7.22 2.09
C TYR A 18 -5.99 -8.74 2.27
N SER A 19 -7.12 -9.29 2.75
CA SER A 19 -7.29 -10.73 2.92
C SER A 19 -7.14 -11.51 1.62
N LYS A 20 -7.62 -10.95 0.50
CA LYS A 20 -7.42 -11.55 -0.83
C LYS A 20 -5.96 -11.53 -1.27
N LEU A 21 -5.24 -10.46 -0.95
CA LEU A 21 -3.82 -10.35 -1.26
C LEU A 21 -3.01 -11.33 -0.40
N GLU A 22 -3.29 -11.42 0.90
CA GLU A 22 -2.63 -12.34 1.82
C GLU A 22 -2.75 -13.80 1.36
N ALA A 23 -3.97 -14.25 1.05
CA ALA A 23 -4.20 -15.61 0.54
C ALA A 23 -3.46 -15.90 -0.79
N LEU A 24 -3.27 -14.87 -1.63
CA LEU A 24 -2.49 -15.01 -2.86
C LEU A 24 -0.99 -15.07 -2.57
N LEU A 25 -0.50 -14.34 -1.56
CA LEU A 25 0.89 -14.39 -1.13
C LEU A 25 1.25 -15.74 -0.50
N ASP A 26 0.30 -16.42 0.16
CA ASP A 26 0.48 -17.82 0.59
C ASP A 26 0.74 -18.72 -0.62
N GLY A 27 -0.07 -18.60 -1.68
CA GLY A 27 0.15 -19.36 -2.91
C GLY A 27 1.47 -19.04 -3.63
N VAL A 28 1.97 -17.80 -3.52
CA VAL A 28 3.31 -17.43 -4.02
C VAL A 28 4.41 -18.09 -3.20
N ALA A 29 4.26 -18.14 -1.88
CA ALA A 29 5.22 -18.80 -1.00
C ALA A 29 5.27 -20.32 -1.27
N GLU A 30 4.10 -20.96 -1.41
CA GLU A 30 4.00 -22.39 -1.74
C GLU A 30 4.63 -22.73 -3.10
N ALA A 31 4.52 -21.82 -4.07
CA ALA A 31 5.06 -21.99 -5.42
C ALA A 31 6.51 -21.47 -5.58
N ASP A 32 7.15 -20.98 -4.51
CA ASP A 32 8.47 -20.33 -4.54
C ASP A 32 8.60 -19.27 -5.65
N ALA A 33 7.58 -18.43 -5.77
CA ALA A 33 7.39 -17.54 -6.93
C ALA A 33 7.61 -16.06 -6.63
N PHE A 34 8.26 -15.72 -5.51
CA PHE A 34 8.52 -14.32 -5.15
C PHE A 34 9.44 -13.61 -6.15
N ASP A 35 10.41 -14.34 -6.71
CA ASP A 35 11.36 -13.84 -7.72
C ASP A 35 10.79 -13.89 -9.15
N ALA A 36 9.55 -14.35 -9.33
CA ALA A 36 8.92 -14.38 -10.64
C ALA A 36 8.51 -12.97 -11.09
N VAL A 37 8.82 -12.63 -12.34
CA VAL A 37 8.47 -11.33 -12.93
C VAL A 37 6.96 -11.13 -12.94
N ALA A 38 6.50 -10.08 -12.26
CA ALA A 38 5.10 -9.72 -12.11
C ALA A 38 4.67 -8.65 -13.14
N VAL A 39 5.52 -7.66 -13.37
CA VAL A 39 5.28 -6.55 -14.32
C VAL A 39 6.60 -5.92 -14.76
N ASP A 40 6.74 -5.68 -16.06
CA ASP A 40 7.97 -5.15 -16.66
C ASP A 40 9.22 -5.95 -16.23
N ALA A 41 10.10 -5.35 -15.43
CA ALA A 41 11.28 -6.00 -14.86
C ALA A 41 11.15 -6.32 -13.36
N TRP A 42 10.01 -5.99 -12.74
CA TRP A 42 9.80 -6.16 -11.30
C TRP A 42 9.16 -7.52 -10.99
N THR A 43 9.71 -8.18 -9.99
CA THR A 43 9.24 -9.45 -9.42
C THR A 43 8.03 -9.23 -8.52
N VAL A 44 7.42 -10.33 -8.04
CA VAL A 44 6.35 -10.24 -7.02
C VAL A 44 6.89 -9.59 -5.75
N HIS A 45 8.12 -9.92 -5.36
CA HIS A 45 8.83 -9.32 -4.23
C HIS A 45 8.98 -7.80 -4.40
N ASP A 46 9.50 -7.34 -5.55
CA ASP A 46 9.72 -5.91 -5.80
C ASP A 46 8.42 -5.10 -5.70
N VAL A 47 7.34 -5.62 -6.31
CA VAL A 47 6.03 -4.95 -6.25
C VAL A 47 5.49 -4.94 -4.82
N LEU A 48 5.67 -6.03 -4.06
CA LEU A 48 5.28 -6.13 -2.65
C LEU A 48 6.04 -5.10 -1.80
N ALA A 49 7.36 -4.96 -1.97
CA ALA A 49 8.17 -3.97 -1.26
C ALA A 49 7.66 -2.54 -1.48
N VAL A 50 7.31 -2.21 -2.73
CA VAL A 50 6.69 -0.91 -3.04
C VAL A 50 5.33 -0.76 -2.35
N ARG A 51 4.51 -1.82 -2.23
CA ARG A 51 3.21 -1.73 -1.53
C ARG A 51 3.37 -1.51 -0.03
N VAL A 52 4.32 -2.21 0.58
CA VAL A 52 4.68 -2.03 1.98
C VAL A 52 5.07 -0.57 2.24
N TRP A 53 6.00 -0.05 1.45
CA TRP A 53 6.50 1.31 1.64
C TRP A 53 5.40 2.37 1.54
N TRP A 54 4.52 2.29 0.53
CA TRP A 54 3.43 3.27 0.39
C TRP A 54 2.37 3.15 1.50
N ALA A 55 2.09 1.94 1.99
CA ALA A 55 1.18 1.76 3.12
C ALA A 55 1.77 2.34 4.42
N GLU A 56 3.05 2.08 4.70
CA GLU A 56 3.78 2.64 5.83
C GLU A 56 3.86 4.18 5.75
N ALA A 57 4.18 4.72 4.57
CA ALA A 57 4.30 6.17 4.38
C ALA A 57 2.98 6.89 4.65
N VAL A 58 1.85 6.35 4.18
CA VAL A 58 0.53 6.94 4.47
C VAL A 58 0.21 6.86 5.96
N ALA A 59 0.52 5.75 6.62
CA ALA A 59 0.33 5.62 8.06
C ALA A 59 1.17 6.64 8.83
N GLU A 60 2.42 6.84 8.43
CA GLU A 60 3.32 7.84 9.01
C GLU A 60 2.79 9.27 8.82
N TRP A 61 2.31 9.61 7.63
CA TRP A 61 1.78 10.95 7.37
C TRP A 61 0.52 11.26 8.17
N ILE A 62 -0.38 10.29 8.32
CA ILE A 62 -1.56 10.42 9.19
C ILE A 62 -1.10 10.65 10.63
N GLY A 63 -0.16 9.84 11.12
CA GLY A 63 0.40 9.98 12.46
C GLY A 63 1.07 11.34 12.70
N ALA A 64 1.82 11.85 11.72
CA ALA A 64 2.43 13.19 11.76
C ALA A 64 1.37 14.29 11.80
N GLY A 65 0.33 14.19 10.96
CA GLY A 65 -0.80 15.12 10.98
C GLY A 65 -1.50 15.17 12.34
N LEU A 66 -1.65 14.03 13.02
CA LEU A 66 -2.23 13.96 14.37
C LEU A 66 -1.36 14.59 15.47
N ARG A 67 -0.06 14.82 15.18
CA ARG A 67 0.87 15.55 16.05
C ARG A 67 1.04 17.01 15.62
N ASP A 68 0.19 17.50 14.72
CA ASP A 68 0.30 18.83 14.11
C ASP A 68 1.62 19.06 13.34
N GLU A 69 2.26 17.98 12.88
CA GLU A 69 3.47 18.01 12.07
C GLU A 69 3.14 18.04 10.57
N ALA A 70 4.07 18.62 9.78
CA ALA A 70 3.99 18.63 8.33
C ALA A 70 4.99 17.63 7.73
N PRO A 71 4.59 16.38 7.44
CA PRO A 71 5.49 15.39 6.86
C PRO A 71 5.94 15.79 5.45
N GLN A 72 7.17 15.42 5.08
CA GLN A 72 7.67 15.63 3.72
C GLN A 72 7.10 14.55 2.78
N THR A 73 6.23 14.96 1.85
CA THR A 73 5.58 14.03 0.91
C THR A 73 6.06 14.22 -0.54
N PRO A 74 6.34 13.13 -1.29
CA PRO A 74 6.19 11.73 -0.88
C PRO A 74 7.31 11.22 0.03
N ALA A 75 8.51 11.78 -0.04
CA ALA A 75 9.61 11.43 0.85
C ALA A 75 10.63 12.55 0.88
N ALA A 76 11.49 12.57 1.90
CA ALA A 76 12.63 13.48 1.95
C ALA A 76 13.50 13.31 0.68
N GLY A 77 13.80 14.42 0.00
CA GLY A 77 14.61 14.41 -1.23
C GLY A 77 13.86 14.04 -2.52
N TYR A 78 12.57 13.69 -2.46
CA TYR A 78 11.78 13.33 -3.64
C TYR A 78 10.61 14.29 -3.88
N LYS A 79 10.34 14.59 -5.15
CA LYS A 79 9.10 15.24 -5.60
C LYS A 79 8.12 14.19 -6.15
N TRP A 80 6.84 14.51 -6.18
CA TRP A 80 5.82 13.65 -6.79
C TRP A 80 6.03 13.37 -8.29
N THR A 81 6.76 14.23 -9.00
CA THR A 81 7.18 13.96 -10.38
C THR A 81 8.29 12.91 -10.47
N GLN A 82 8.90 12.55 -9.35
CA GLN A 82 10.00 11.58 -9.22
C GLN A 82 9.54 10.27 -8.56
N THR A 83 8.23 10.03 -8.45
CA THR A 83 7.67 8.78 -7.91
C THR A 83 8.26 7.50 -8.53
N PRO A 84 8.54 7.43 -9.86
CA PRO A 84 9.21 6.26 -10.42
C PRO A 84 10.61 6.02 -9.83
N ALA A 85 11.40 7.07 -9.63
CA ALA A 85 12.73 6.97 -9.04
C ALA A 85 12.67 6.62 -7.54
N LEU A 86 11.66 7.13 -6.83
CA LEU A 86 11.39 6.75 -5.44
C LEU A 86 11.05 5.25 -5.34
N ASN A 87 10.13 4.76 -6.18
CA ASN A 87 9.77 3.35 -6.17
C ASN A 87 10.98 2.45 -6.50
N GLN A 88 11.84 2.87 -7.45
CA GLN A 88 13.06 2.12 -7.73
C GLN A 88 13.99 2.08 -6.52
N SER A 89 14.16 3.19 -5.79
CA SER A 89 14.98 3.19 -4.57
C SER A 89 14.42 2.29 -3.46
N VAL A 90 13.09 2.11 -3.40
CA VAL A 90 12.43 1.16 -2.49
C VAL A 90 12.75 -0.27 -2.89
N VAL A 91 12.70 -0.58 -4.17
CA VAL A 91 13.08 -1.90 -4.71
C VAL A 91 14.54 -2.20 -4.39
N ASP A 92 15.45 -1.27 -4.71
CA ASP A 92 16.88 -1.42 -4.46
C ASP A 92 17.18 -1.64 -2.96
N ALA A 93 16.46 -0.96 -2.07
CA ALA A 93 16.60 -1.10 -0.63
C ALA A 93 15.99 -2.39 -0.06
N SER A 94 15.20 -3.12 -0.85
CA SER A 94 14.50 -4.34 -0.42
C SER A 94 15.18 -5.65 -0.83
N ILE A 95 16.24 -5.62 -1.63
CA ILE A 95 16.88 -6.81 -2.22
C ILE A 95 17.23 -7.88 -1.18
N ASP A 96 17.77 -7.48 -0.03
CA ASP A 96 18.18 -8.40 1.03
C ASP A 96 17.08 -8.66 2.08
N ILE A 97 15.88 -8.07 1.90
CA ILE A 97 14.77 -8.22 2.83
C ILE A 97 13.97 -9.48 2.46
N PRO A 98 13.80 -10.45 3.38
CA PRO A 98 12.99 -11.63 3.11
C PRO A 98 11.53 -11.27 2.81
N ALA A 99 10.91 -12.00 1.87
CA ALA A 99 9.50 -11.80 1.54
C ALA A 99 8.58 -11.90 2.76
N GLN A 100 8.88 -12.77 3.72
CA GLN A 100 8.12 -12.88 4.96
C GLN A 100 8.17 -11.59 5.79
N GLU A 101 9.32 -10.93 5.87
CA GLU A 101 9.44 -9.65 6.58
C GLU A 101 8.61 -8.55 5.91
N LEU A 102 8.60 -8.51 4.57
CA LEU A 102 7.73 -7.59 3.83
C LEU A 102 6.24 -7.85 4.11
N ARG A 103 5.84 -9.12 4.22
CA ARG A 103 4.45 -9.48 4.58
C ARG A 103 4.09 -9.03 5.99
N ASP A 104 4.97 -9.25 6.96
CA ASP A 104 4.74 -8.86 8.35
C ASP A 104 4.60 -7.33 8.47
N ARG A 105 5.47 -6.60 7.76
CA ARG A 105 5.39 -5.13 7.67
C ARG A 105 4.11 -4.65 7.01
N LEU A 106 3.68 -5.30 5.93
CA LEU A 106 2.40 -4.96 5.28
C LEU A 106 1.23 -5.14 6.25
N GLY A 107 1.21 -6.25 6.99
CA GLY A 107 0.18 -6.53 7.98
C GLY A 107 0.14 -5.49 9.10
N ALA A 108 1.30 -5.09 9.62
CA ALA A 108 1.41 -4.04 10.61
C ALA A 108 0.90 -2.68 10.08
N ALA A 109 1.29 -2.29 8.86
CA ALA A 109 0.82 -1.07 8.23
C ALA A 109 -0.70 -1.08 8.03
N VAL A 110 -1.27 -2.20 7.56
CA VAL A 110 -2.73 -2.35 7.39
C VAL A 110 -3.46 -2.24 8.72
N ALA A 111 -2.95 -2.87 9.80
CA ALA A 111 -3.56 -2.75 11.12
C ALA A 111 -3.57 -1.31 11.64
N ILE A 112 -2.48 -0.56 11.43
CA ILE A 112 -2.40 0.87 11.79
C ILE A 112 -3.40 1.70 10.99
N LEU A 113 -3.42 1.52 9.66
CA LEU A 113 -4.34 2.24 8.78
C LEU A 113 -5.79 1.92 9.12
N ARG A 114 -6.11 0.66 9.42
CA ARG A 114 -7.43 0.23 9.85
C ARG A 114 -7.84 0.92 11.16
N ASN A 115 -6.95 0.97 12.14
CA ASN A 115 -7.19 1.70 13.38
C ASN A 115 -7.43 3.20 13.13
N TYR A 116 -6.71 3.85 12.21
CA TYR A 116 -7.00 5.24 11.83
C TYR A 116 -8.39 5.40 11.20
N ILE A 117 -8.82 4.48 10.34
CA ILE A 117 -10.17 4.49 9.78
C ILE A 117 -11.23 4.36 10.87
N GLU A 118 -10.94 3.73 12.01
CA GLU A 118 -11.92 3.57 13.10
C GLU A 118 -11.90 4.73 14.10
N THR A 119 -10.75 5.38 14.29
CA THR A 119 -10.53 6.31 15.42
C THR A 119 -10.49 7.78 15.03
N LEU A 120 -10.17 8.11 13.77
CA LEU A 120 -10.26 9.50 13.29
C LEU A 120 -11.72 9.97 13.32
N ASP A 121 -11.98 11.24 13.62
CA ASP A 121 -13.32 11.79 13.41
C ASP A 121 -13.65 11.92 11.91
N ASP A 122 -14.92 12.20 11.60
CA ASP A 122 -15.38 12.25 10.20
C ASP A 122 -14.73 13.38 9.41
N ASP A 123 -14.40 14.51 10.04
CA ASP A 123 -13.71 15.60 9.35
C ASP A 123 -12.28 15.22 9.03
N GLN A 124 -11.54 14.66 9.98
CA GLN A 124 -10.17 14.16 9.77
C GLN A 124 -10.10 13.10 8.67
N LEU A 125 -11.08 12.21 8.59
CA LEU A 125 -11.07 11.10 7.64
C LEU A 125 -11.62 11.49 6.26
N LEU A 126 -12.71 12.25 6.20
CA LEU A 126 -13.54 12.45 5.00
C LEU A 126 -13.45 13.85 4.40
N SER A 127 -13.07 14.86 5.19
CA SER A 127 -12.95 16.25 4.73
C SER A 127 -11.57 16.53 4.13
N VAL A 128 -11.51 17.48 3.19
CA VAL A 128 -10.26 17.94 2.57
C VAL A 128 -9.67 19.07 3.41
N GLY A 129 -8.35 19.09 3.57
CA GLY A 129 -7.63 20.22 4.16
C GLY A 129 -7.54 20.22 5.68
N VAL A 130 -8.01 19.16 6.36
CA VAL A 130 -7.83 19.01 7.82
C VAL A 130 -6.36 18.83 8.18
N PHE A 131 -5.65 17.95 7.45
CA PHE A 131 -4.20 17.84 7.56
C PHE A 131 -3.51 18.53 6.38
N SER A 132 -2.50 19.35 6.66
CA SER A 132 -1.82 20.17 5.63
C SER A 132 -1.16 19.34 4.52
N TRP A 133 -0.76 18.10 4.80
CA TRP A 133 -0.10 17.22 3.83
C TRP A 133 -1.05 16.57 2.83
N THR A 134 -2.36 16.53 3.09
CA THR A 134 -3.33 15.78 2.27
C THR A 134 -3.68 16.46 0.95
N ARG A 135 -3.19 17.70 0.76
CA ARG A 135 -3.35 18.51 -0.46
C ARG A 135 -4.83 18.72 -0.80
N THR A 136 -5.30 18.12 -1.90
CA THR A 136 -6.67 18.27 -2.39
C THR A 136 -7.52 17.02 -2.15
N TRP A 137 -7.00 16.02 -1.44
CA TRP A 137 -7.67 14.75 -1.18
C TRP A 137 -7.95 14.57 0.31
N PRO A 138 -9.07 13.93 0.69
CA PRO A 138 -9.28 13.50 2.07
C PRO A 138 -8.35 12.33 2.43
N VAL A 139 -8.16 12.07 3.73
CA VAL A 139 -7.34 10.93 4.21
C VAL A 139 -7.88 9.60 3.68
N SER A 140 -9.21 9.42 3.67
CA SER A 140 -9.86 8.21 3.14
C SER A 140 -9.38 7.84 1.73
N ARG A 141 -9.19 8.85 0.87
CA ARG A 141 -8.67 8.64 -0.48
C ARG A 141 -7.19 8.27 -0.48
N TRP A 142 -6.36 8.90 0.36
CA TRP A 142 -4.95 8.53 0.50
C TRP A 142 -4.76 7.08 0.95
N ILE A 143 -5.60 6.61 1.87
CA ILE A 143 -5.63 5.21 2.27
C ILE A 143 -6.02 4.34 1.07
N ALA A 144 -7.18 4.58 0.47
CA ALA A 144 -7.72 3.72 -0.59
C ALA A 144 -6.82 3.56 -1.83
N VAL A 145 -6.13 4.63 -2.25
CA VAL A 145 -5.25 4.59 -3.44
C VAL A 145 -3.91 3.91 -3.18
N ASN A 146 -3.46 3.83 -1.91
CA ASN A 146 -2.20 3.19 -1.53
C ASN A 146 -2.40 1.76 -0.99
N THR A 147 -3.63 1.42 -0.56
CA THR A 147 -4.00 0.07 -0.13
C THR A 147 -4.91 -0.60 -1.16
N ILE A 148 -6.23 -0.43 -1.06
CA ILE A 148 -7.28 -1.13 -1.82
C ILE A 148 -6.93 -1.25 -3.32
N THR A 149 -6.62 -0.11 -3.96
CA THR A 149 -6.30 -0.08 -5.39
C THR A 149 -5.02 -0.84 -5.71
N GLN A 150 -3.99 -0.67 -4.88
CA GLN A 150 -2.67 -1.28 -5.09
C GLN A 150 -2.67 -2.78 -4.78
N TYR A 151 -3.42 -3.20 -3.76
CA TYR A 151 -3.56 -4.59 -3.36
C TYR A 151 -4.35 -5.37 -4.41
N ALA A 152 -5.41 -4.78 -4.96
CA ALA A 152 -6.13 -5.34 -6.10
C ALA A 152 -5.23 -5.49 -7.34
N SER A 153 -4.38 -4.49 -7.61
CA SER A 153 -3.42 -4.52 -8.71
C SER A 153 -2.38 -5.65 -8.55
N LEU A 154 -1.72 -5.73 -7.38
CA LEU A 154 -0.76 -6.80 -7.08
C LEU A 154 -1.43 -8.18 -7.09
N SER A 155 -2.64 -8.30 -6.53
CA SER A 155 -3.42 -9.54 -6.60
C SER A 155 -3.67 -10.01 -8.03
N LYS A 156 -3.88 -9.08 -8.98
CA LYS A 156 -4.04 -9.42 -10.41
C LYS A 156 -2.73 -9.91 -11.02
N MET A 157 -1.60 -9.33 -10.62
CA MET A 157 -0.27 -9.74 -11.08
C MET A 157 0.07 -11.14 -10.54
N ILE A 158 -0.11 -11.39 -9.24
CA ILE A 158 0.14 -12.70 -8.61
C ILE A 158 -0.69 -13.80 -9.28
N ARG A 159 -2.00 -13.57 -9.51
CA ARG A 159 -2.84 -14.56 -10.21
C ARG A 159 -2.30 -14.92 -11.60
N ARG A 160 -1.67 -13.97 -12.30
CA ARG A 160 -1.05 -14.23 -13.60
C ARG A 160 0.20 -15.08 -13.45
N VAL A 161 1.08 -14.73 -12.50
CA VAL A 161 2.30 -15.48 -12.18
C VAL A 161 1.98 -16.92 -11.82
N LEU A 162 1.08 -17.15 -10.85
CA LEU A 162 0.71 -18.50 -10.40
C LEU A 162 0.07 -19.33 -11.52
N LYS A 163 -0.73 -18.70 -12.39
CA LYS A 163 -1.31 -19.40 -13.54
C LYS A 163 -0.25 -19.82 -14.55
N SER A 164 0.75 -18.97 -14.82
CA SER A 164 1.84 -19.27 -15.74
C SER A 164 2.75 -20.39 -15.22
N ASN A 165 2.97 -20.46 -13.90
CA ASN A 165 3.79 -21.50 -13.28
C ASN A 165 3.10 -22.88 -13.26
N ASN A 166 1.76 -22.93 -13.28
CA ASN A 166 0.97 -24.17 -13.30
C ASN A 166 0.68 -24.73 -14.72
N GLN A 167 1.37 -24.27 -15.77
CA GLN A 167 1.20 -24.78 -17.15
C GLN A 167 2.23 -25.83 -17.59
N LEU A 168 2.74 -26.65 -16.66
CA LEU A 168 3.54 -27.85 -16.97
C LEU A 168 2.68 -29.12 -16.90
#